data_AF-A0AAV0UF77-F1
#
_entry.id   AF-A0AAV0UF77-F1
#
_cell.length_a   1.000
_cell.length_b   1.000
_cell.length_c   1.000
_cell.angle_alpha   90.00
_cell.angle_beta   90.00
_cell.angle_gamma   90.00
#
_symmetry.space_group_name_H-M   'P 1'
#
loop_
_entity.id
_entity.type
_entity.pdbx_description
1 polymer ?
#
loop_
_entity_poly.entity_id
_entity_poly.type
_entity_poly.pdbx_seq_one_letter_code
_entity_poly.pdbx_strand_id
1 'polypeptide(L)'
;MQRLAKTSRLSLGRLSLGRLFQQQPIEDIPELRSILAVQNLVAKIPENPIPRCLNKNDAYCQWIKTYCSINYLTMLDKETFGAFVKEAGVYLQTQEDEAFQDCGNIGPMEEEELISPKADAFVEAVKIKLARHMCIRTAASFELLDKDKDGKIHVDEVTRLLQVAVHGNGTEWLKSLFHLYDADGDDVVNEAESKLILDSMIQTQKVVMTEIFATHVHNLPKKREKCFAKSMVEEDFKSKIPEKVRCVFHFANKLDKERKTYDWELFEDSKKVEFPELHNMLAVYAKGFYDERFIFYERKQERQSTRYKGLLLATAIGLGDYIAAVI
;
A
#
# COMPACT_ATOMS: atom_id res chain seq x y z
N MET A 1 -24.16 -63.77 -39.22
CA MET A 1 -23.35 -64.36 -38.13
C MET A 1 -22.47 -63.28 -37.52
N GLN A 2 -22.51 -63.18 -36.17
CA GLN A 2 -21.62 -62.45 -35.25
C GLN A 2 -21.55 -60.91 -35.27
N ARG A 3 -22.07 -60.29 -34.19
CA ARG A 3 -21.34 -59.52 -33.16
C ARG A 3 -22.36 -58.89 -32.19
N LEU A 4 -22.62 -59.53 -31.06
CA LEU A 4 -22.05 -59.23 -29.73
C LEU A 4 -22.33 -57.79 -29.25
N ALA A 5 -23.43 -57.66 -28.49
CA ALA A 5 -23.68 -56.55 -27.58
C ALA A 5 -22.62 -56.57 -26.46
N LYS A 6 -21.82 -55.50 -26.37
CA LYS A 6 -20.87 -55.29 -25.28
C LYS A 6 -21.40 -54.15 -24.40
N THR A 7 -21.99 -54.54 -23.28
CA THR A 7 -22.37 -53.67 -22.18
C THR A 7 -21.10 -53.03 -21.59
N SER A 8 -20.89 -51.73 -21.82
CA SER A 8 -19.90 -50.95 -21.09
C SER A 8 -20.47 -50.60 -19.71
N ARG A 9 -19.98 -51.29 -18.68
CA ARG A 9 -20.18 -50.89 -17.28
C ARG A 9 -19.46 -49.55 -17.07
N LEU A 10 -20.24 -48.48 -16.90
CA LEU A 10 -19.77 -47.24 -16.30
C LEU A 10 -19.31 -47.55 -14.87
N SER A 11 -18.00 -47.60 -14.66
CA SER A 11 -17.42 -47.59 -13.32
C SER A 11 -17.60 -46.19 -12.74
N LEU A 12 -18.70 -45.96 -12.01
CA LEU A 12 -18.77 -44.86 -11.06
C LEU A 12 -17.70 -45.11 -9.99
N GLY A 13 -16.55 -44.44 -10.14
CA GLY A 13 -15.55 -44.38 -9.09
C GLY A 13 -16.21 -43.86 -7.82
N ARG A 14 -16.10 -44.63 -6.72
CA ARG A 14 -16.42 -44.16 -5.38
C ARG A 14 -15.55 -42.94 -5.10
N LEU A 15 -16.10 -41.75 -5.30
CA LEU A 15 -15.59 -40.52 -4.67
C LEU A 15 -15.68 -40.76 -3.18
N SER A 16 -14.55 -41.08 -2.55
CA SER A 16 -14.48 -41.24 -1.10
C SER A 16 -15.00 -39.96 -0.47
N LEU A 17 -16.02 -40.05 0.39
CA LEU A 17 -16.52 -38.96 1.21
C LEU A 17 -15.36 -38.17 1.87
N GLY A 18 -14.26 -38.84 2.24
CA GLY A 18 -13.05 -38.20 2.77
C GLY A 18 -12.42 -37.10 1.90
N ARG A 19 -12.53 -37.14 0.55
CA ARG A 19 -12.05 -36.05 -0.33
C ARG A 19 -13.02 -34.87 -0.41
N LEU A 20 -14.30 -35.08 -0.12
CA LEU A 20 -15.28 -33.98 0.01
C LEU A 20 -15.07 -33.19 1.31
N PHE A 21 -14.27 -33.71 2.25
CA PHE A 21 -14.12 -33.18 3.61
C PHE A 21 -12.71 -32.72 3.99
N GLN A 22 -11.73 -32.77 3.08
CA GLN A 22 -10.46 -32.08 3.33
C GLN A 22 -10.68 -30.58 3.17
N GLN A 23 -10.90 -29.90 4.30
CA GLN A 23 -10.83 -28.45 4.36
C GLN A 23 -9.40 -28.06 4.02
N GLN A 24 -9.24 -27.34 2.91
CA GLN A 24 -7.97 -26.72 2.56
C GLN A 24 -7.54 -25.80 3.73
N PRO A 25 -6.26 -25.81 4.13
CA PRO A 25 -5.74 -24.85 5.10
C PRO A 25 -6.13 -23.42 4.70
N ILE A 26 -6.48 -22.58 5.66
CA ILE A 26 -6.91 -21.19 5.40
C ILE A 26 -5.78 -20.44 4.67
N GLU A 27 -4.54 -20.73 5.06
CA GLU A 27 -3.31 -20.17 4.51
C GLU A 27 -3.16 -20.45 3.00
N ASP A 28 -3.69 -21.57 2.52
CA ASP A 28 -3.58 -21.98 1.12
C ASP A 28 -4.64 -21.31 0.22
N ILE A 29 -5.56 -20.55 0.79
CA ILE A 29 -6.60 -19.85 0.00
C ILE A 29 -5.91 -18.85 -0.94
N PRO A 30 -6.17 -18.91 -2.27
CA PRO A 30 -5.47 -18.08 -3.26
C PRO A 30 -5.54 -16.58 -2.98
N GLU A 31 -6.66 -16.12 -2.42
CA GLU A 31 -6.83 -14.73 -1.98
C GLU A 31 -5.81 -14.35 -0.91
N LEU A 32 -5.71 -15.13 0.17
CA LEU A 32 -4.80 -14.86 1.28
C LEU A 32 -3.35 -14.97 0.84
N ARG A 33 -3.01 -15.95 0.01
CA ARG A 33 -1.67 -16.06 -0.57
C ARG A 33 -1.28 -14.86 -1.43
N SER A 34 -2.23 -14.31 -2.19
CA SER A 34 -1.96 -13.12 -3.02
C SER A 34 -1.74 -11.88 -2.15
N ILE A 35 -2.53 -11.71 -1.08
CA ILE A 35 -2.35 -10.61 -0.11
C ILE A 35 -1.02 -10.76 0.64
N LEU A 36 -0.67 -11.98 1.06
CA LEU A 36 0.58 -12.30 1.75
C LEU A 36 1.79 -12.02 0.84
N ALA A 37 1.71 -12.36 -0.45
CA ALA A 37 2.73 -12.01 -1.42
C ALA A 37 2.96 -10.50 -1.46
N VAL A 38 1.90 -9.70 -1.57
CA VAL A 38 2.01 -8.23 -1.53
C VAL A 38 2.64 -7.75 -0.23
N GLN A 39 2.20 -8.26 0.93
CA GLN A 39 2.77 -7.92 2.24
C GLN A 39 4.29 -8.18 2.28
N ASN A 40 4.74 -9.34 1.81
CA ASN A 40 6.16 -9.71 1.80
C ASN A 40 6.96 -8.84 0.83
N LEU A 41 6.39 -8.49 -0.33
CA LEU A 41 7.06 -7.64 -1.32
C LEU A 41 7.21 -6.20 -0.81
N VAL A 42 6.15 -5.58 -0.29
CA VAL A 42 6.24 -4.20 0.22
C VAL A 42 7.11 -4.09 1.48
N ALA A 43 7.25 -5.18 2.25
CA ALA A 43 8.16 -5.23 3.38
C ALA A 43 9.64 -5.05 2.99
N LYS A 44 10.02 -5.34 1.73
CA LYS A 44 11.39 -5.17 1.22
C LYS A 44 11.73 -3.73 0.81
N ILE A 45 10.73 -2.86 0.63
CA ILE A 45 10.94 -1.49 0.14
C ILE A 45 11.94 -0.71 1.00
N PRO A 46 11.90 -0.74 2.35
CA PRO A 46 12.84 0.01 3.18
C PRO A 46 14.31 -0.38 3.02
N GLU A 47 14.62 -1.59 2.52
CA GLU A 47 16.01 -2.03 2.30
C GLU A 47 16.69 -1.22 1.18
N ASN A 48 15.93 -0.87 0.15
CA ASN A 48 16.38 -0.09 -1.00
C ASN A 48 15.23 0.82 -1.47
N PRO A 49 14.98 1.95 -0.79
CA PRO A 49 13.77 2.73 -1.00
C PRO A 49 13.71 3.44 -2.36
N ILE A 50 14.86 3.70 -2.98
CA ILE A 50 14.98 4.50 -4.20
C ILE A 50 14.69 3.62 -5.43
N PRO A 51 13.80 4.05 -6.36
CA PRO A 51 13.59 3.36 -7.64
C PRO A 51 14.87 3.33 -8.49
N ARG A 52 15.33 2.13 -8.87
CA ARG A 52 16.57 1.94 -9.66
C ARG A 52 16.47 2.55 -11.05
N CYS A 53 15.30 2.45 -11.70
CA CYS A 53 15.10 2.97 -13.06
C CYS A 53 15.21 4.49 -13.12
N LEU A 54 14.68 5.20 -12.12
CA LEU A 54 14.70 6.67 -12.07
C LEU A 54 16.08 7.21 -11.70
N ASN A 55 16.83 6.45 -10.88
CA ASN A 55 18.20 6.76 -10.52
C ASN A 55 19.23 6.38 -11.62
N LYS A 56 18.86 5.53 -12.59
CA LYS A 56 19.78 5.10 -13.64
C LYS A 56 20.13 6.30 -14.53
N ASN A 57 21.41 6.70 -14.49
CA ASN A 57 21.96 7.86 -15.22
C ASN A 57 21.27 9.20 -14.89
N ASP A 58 20.65 9.34 -13.71
CA ASP A 58 19.88 10.53 -13.35
C ASP A 58 18.79 10.88 -14.39
N ALA A 59 18.17 9.87 -15.02
CA ALA A 59 17.25 10.07 -16.15
C ALA A 59 16.13 11.08 -15.83
N TYR A 60 15.57 11.02 -14.63
CA TYR A 60 14.55 11.98 -14.21
C TYR A 60 15.10 13.40 -14.01
N CYS A 61 16.28 13.56 -13.42
CA CYS A 61 16.91 14.87 -13.27
C CYS A 61 17.31 15.47 -14.63
N GLN A 62 17.75 14.63 -15.57
CA GLN A 62 18.02 15.05 -16.96
C GLN A 62 16.73 15.49 -17.66
N TRP A 63 15.64 14.76 -17.46
CA TRP A 63 14.32 15.13 -17.97
C TRP A 63 13.86 16.48 -17.40
N ILE A 64 13.96 16.72 -16.08
CA ILE A 64 13.63 18.02 -15.47
C ILE A 64 14.47 19.14 -16.10
N LYS A 65 15.80 18.98 -16.15
CA LYS A 65 16.70 20.00 -16.73
C LYS A 65 16.32 20.33 -18.17
N THR A 66 15.99 19.31 -18.96
CA THR A 66 15.56 19.47 -20.36
C THR A 66 14.23 20.21 -20.44
N TYR A 67 13.26 19.84 -19.60
CA TYR A 67 11.95 20.49 -19.54
C TYR A 67 12.06 21.98 -19.17
N CYS A 68 12.83 22.31 -18.13
CA CYS A 68 13.07 23.70 -17.72
C CYS A 68 13.77 24.52 -18.82
N SER A 69 14.73 23.90 -19.51
CA SER A 69 15.48 24.57 -20.60
C SER A 69 14.60 24.86 -21.81
N ILE A 70 13.76 23.91 -22.22
CA ILE A 70 12.85 24.07 -23.37
C ILE A 70 11.81 25.16 -23.10
N ASN A 71 11.30 25.22 -21.88
CA ASN A 71 10.24 26.15 -21.50
C ASN A 71 10.77 27.49 -20.93
N TYR A 72 12.10 27.70 -20.92
CA TYR A 72 12.76 28.91 -20.39
C TYR A 72 12.27 29.30 -18.99
N LEU A 73 12.06 28.30 -18.13
CA LEU A 73 11.48 28.50 -16.81
C LEU A 73 12.53 29.07 -15.85
N THR A 74 12.22 30.20 -15.23
CA THR A 74 13.02 30.81 -14.15
C THR A 74 12.18 31.08 -12.90
N MET A 75 10.97 31.61 -13.11
CA MET A 75 9.93 31.77 -12.12
C MET A 75 8.66 31.08 -12.61
N LEU A 76 7.91 30.48 -11.70
CA LEU A 76 6.68 29.76 -11.99
C LEU A 76 5.50 30.44 -11.30
N ASP A 77 4.54 30.89 -12.08
CA ASP A 77 3.21 31.21 -11.55
C ASP A 77 2.41 29.93 -11.27
N LYS A 78 1.23 30.07 -10.69
CA LYS A 78 0.39 28.94 -10.30
C LYS A 78 0.01 28.01 -11.47
N GLU A 79 -0.21 28.58 -12.65
CA GLU A 79 -0.60 27.81 -13.84
C GLU A 79 0.59 27.04 -14.42
N THR A 80 1.74 27.69 -14.57
CA THR A 80 2.99 27.08 -15.05
C THR A 80 3.54 26.06 -14.06
N PHE A 81 3.43 26.30 -12.75
CA PHE A 81 3.74 25.30 -11.72
C PHE A 81 2.86 24.06 -11.86
N GLY A 82 1.54 24.25 -11.94
CA GLY A 82 0.59 23.15 -12.10
C GLY A 82 0.84 22.34 -13.37
N ALA A 83 1.16 23.01 -14.48
CA ALA A 83 1.53 22.36 -15.73
C ALA A 83 2.84 21.55 -15.59
N PHE A 84 3.86 22.12 -14.93
CA PHE A 84 5.13 21.44 -14.73
C PHE A 84 4.98 20.17 -13.87
N VAL A 85 4.28 20.25 -12.73
CA VAL A 85 4.03 19.08 -11.88
C VAL A 85 3.19 18.03 -12.61
N LYS A 86 2.22 18.46 -13.44
CA LYS A 86 1.42 17.55 -14.26
C LYS A 86 2.28 16.80 -15.28
N GLU A 87 3.14 17.49 -16.02
CA GLU A 87 4.05 16.85 -16.98
C GLU A 87 5.04 15.90 -16.29
N ALA A 88 5.53 16.27 -15.09
CA ALA A 88 6.34 15.38 -14.27
C ALA A 88 5.57 14.12 -13.84
N GLY A 89 4.30 14.27 -13.47
CA GLY A 89 3.40 13.16 -13.18
C GLY A 89 3.15 12.26 -14.39
N VAL A 90 3.02 12.81 -15.59
CA VAL A 90 2.86 12.05 -16.84
C VAL A 90 4.12 11.23 -17.15
N TYR A 91 5.30 11.84 -17.04
CA TYR A 91 6.56 11.12 -17.22
C TYR A 91 6.68 9.92 -16.27
N LEU A 92 6.37 10.13 -14.98
CA LEU A 92 6.40 9.07 -13.98
C LEU A 92 5.32 8.01 -14.21
N GLN A 93 4.15 8.38 -14.73
CA GLN A 93 3.11 7.42 -15.11
C GLN A 93 3.59 6.51 -16.24
N THR A 94 4.26 7.04 -17.27
CA THR A 94 4.80 6.21 -18.35
C THR A 94 5.82 5.19 -17.82
N GLN A 95 6.72 5.62 -16.94
CA GLN A 95 7.69 4.73 -16.30
C GLN A 95 7.03 3.70 -15.37
N GLU A 96 5.96 4.10 -14.68
CA GLU A 96 5.14 3.21 -13.86
C GLU A 96 4.47 2.13 -14.71
N ASP A 97 3.82 2.52 -15.81
CA ASP A 97 3.09 1.62 -16.70
C ASP A 97 4.03 0.59 -17.34
N GLU A 98 5.21 1.02 -17.80
CA GLU A 98 6.28 0.13 -18.31
C GLU A 98 6.71 -0.88 -17.24
N ALA A 99 6.96 -0.42 -16.01
CA ALA A 99 7.40 -1.30 -14.93
C ALA A 99 6.35 -2.35 -14.52
N PHE A 100 5.07 -1.98 -14.44
CA PHE A 100 4.00 -2.93 -14.13
C PHE A 100 3.67 -3.86 -15.31
N GLN A 101 3.87 -3.42 -16.55
CA GLN A 101 3.73 -4.27 -17.72
C GLN A 101 4.78 -5.40 -17.72
N ASP A 102 6.02 -5.09 -17.33
CA ASP A 102 7.13 -6.05 -17.29
C ASP A 102 6.98 -7.08 -16.16
N CYS A 103 6.55 -6.68 -14.95
CA CYS A 103 6.40 -7.62 -13.84
C CYS A 103 5.08 -8.43 -13.88
N GLY A 104 4.06 -7.90 -14.57
CA GLY A 104 2.70 -8.43 -14.57
C GLY A 104 2.01 -8.32 -13.20
N ASN A 105 0.84 -8.95 -13.09
CA ASN A 105 0.04 -8.91 -11.86
C ASN A 105 0.55 -9.93 -10.82
N ILE A 106 0.35 -9.59 -9.54
CA ILE A 106 0.68 -10.42 -8.39
C ILE A 106 -0.46 -11.38 -8.07
N GLY A 107 -0.11 -12.65 -7.90
CA GLY A 107 -1.00 -13.70 -7.39
C GLY A 107 -0.35 -14.43 -6.21
N PRO A 108 -0.78 -15.67 -5.93
CA PRO A 108 -0.12 -16.54 -4.97
C PRO A 108 1.33 -16.73 -5.40
N MET A 109 2.26 -16.48 -4.50
CA MET A 109 3.69 -16.72 -4.70
C MET A 109 4.16 -17.76 -3.69
N GLU A 110 5.03 -18.66 -4.15
CA GLU A 110 5.83 -19.52 -3.28
C GLU A 110 7.03 -18.74 -2.72
N GLU A 111 7.67 -19.27 -1.67
CA GLU A 111 8.81 -18.60 -1.02
C GLU A 111 9.98 -18.36 -1.99
N GLU A 112 10.23 -19.29 -2.91
CA GLU A 112 11.27 -19.16 -3.93
C GLU A 112 10.95 -18.03 -4.94
N GLU A 113 9.68 -17.81 -5.25
CA GLU A 113 9.25 -16.74 -6.14
C GLU A 113 9.42 -15.35 -5.50
N LEU A 114 9.35 -15.26 -4.17
CA LEU A 114 9.56 -14.00 -3.45
C LEU A 114 10.99 -13.48 -3.60
N ILE A 115 11.96 -14.33 -3.93
CA ILE A 115 13.38 -13.96 -4.12
C ILE A 115 13.72 -13.86 -5.62
N SER A 116 12.72 -14.03 -6.49
CA SER A 116 12.93 -14.01 -7.94
C SER A 116 13.09 -12.58 -8.50
N PRO A 117 13.66 -12.42 -9.71
CA PRO A 117 13.69 -11.13 -10.41
C PRO A 117 12.30 -10.52 -10.63
N LYS A 118 11.24 -11.33 -10.67
CA LYS A 118 9.85 -10.87 -10.78
C LYS A 118 9.40 -10.15 -9.51
N ALA A 119 9.77 -10.66 -8.34
CA ALA A 119 9.49 -10.01 -7.06
C ALA A 119 10.20 -8.66 -6.98
N ASP A 120 11.47 -8.61 -7.37
CA ASP A 120 12.24 -7.36 -7.43
C ASP A 120 11.61 -6.36 -8.41
N ALA A 121 11.18 -6.79 -9.59
CA ALA A 121 10.52 -5.94 -10.58
C ALA A 121 9.21 -5.33 -10.05
N PHE A 122 8.39 -6.11 -9.35
CA PHE A 122 7.17 -5.59 -8.72
C PHE A 122 7.49 -4.58 -7.61
N VAL A 123 8.49 -4.87 -6.78
CA VAL A 123 8.95 -3.95 -5.73
C VAL A 123 9.43 -2.63 -6.34
N GLU A 124 10.17 -2.68 -7.45
CA GLU A 124 10.56 -1.48 -8.19
C GLU A 124 9.34 -0.71 -8.74
N ALA A 125 8.37 -1.39 -9.34
CA ALA A 125 7.15 -0.76 -9.84
C ALA A 125 6.36 -0.04 -8.72
N VAL A 126 6.27 -0.64 -7.53
CA VAL A 126 5.65 -0.01 -6.35
C VAL A 126 6.41 1.24 -5.90
N LYS A 127 7.75 1.25 -5.95
CA LYS A 127 8.55 2.44 -5.62
C LYS A 127 8.31 3.58 -6.62
N ILE A 128 8.21 3.28 -7.92
CA ILE A 128 7.87 4.29 -8.94
C ILE A 128 6.47 4.86 -8.68
N LYS A 129 5.49 3.99 -8.37
CA LYS A 129 4.13 4.42 -8.01
C LYS A 129 4.13 5.32 -6.78
N LEU A 130 4.89 4.99 -5.73
CA LEU A 130 5.09 5.87 -4.56
C LEU A 130 5.66 7.23 -4.99
N ALA A 131 6.75 7.25 -5.76
CA ALA A 131 7.37 8.47 -6.26
C ALA A 131 6.39 9.34 -7.07
N ARG A 132 5.59 8.72 -7.94
CA ARG A 132 4.54 9.42 -8.72
C ARG A 132 3.50 10.08 -7.82
N HIS A 133 2.99 9.37 -6.82
CA HIS A 133 2.01 9.94 -5.88
C HIS A 133 2.61 11.02 -4.99
N MET A 134 3.88 10.88 -4.60
CA MET A 134 4.62 11.94 -3.91
C MET A 134 4.73 13.18 -4.79
N CYS A 135 5.07 13.01 -6.07
CA CYS A 135 5.20 14.08 -7.07
C CYS A 135 3.87 14.78 -7.33
N ILE A 136 2.79 14.06 -7.67
CA ILE A 136 1.50 14.69 -8.01
C ILE A 136 0.94 15.49 -6.84
N ARG A 137 1.17 15.03 -5.60
CA ARG A 137 0.73 15.72 -4.41
C ARG A 137 1.41 17.08 -4.22
N THR A 138 2.62 17.29 -4.74
CA THR A 138 3.28 18.61 -4.68
C THR A 138 2.50 19.68 -5.45
N ALA A 139 1.61 19.30 -6.38
CA ALA A 139 0.74 20.24 -7.08
C ALA A 139 -0.15 21.06 -6.12
N ALA A 140 -0.52 20.48 -4.98
CA ALA A 140 -1.31 21.17 -3.95
C ALA A 140 -0.46 22.11 -3.07
N SER A 141 0.86 22.13 -3.25
CA SER A 141 1.81 22.83 -2.38
C SER A 141 2.25 24.19 -2.92
N PHE A 142 1.66 24.69 -4.01
CA PHE A 142 2.00 26.01 -4.56
C PHE A 142 1.93 27.11 -3.48
N GLU A 143 0.81 27.17 -2.75
CA GLU A 143 0.59 28.18 -1.70
C GLU A 143 1.56 28.02 -0.50
N LEU A 144 2.15 26.83 -0.34
CA LEU A 144 3.14 26.56 0.70
C LEU A 144 4.56 26.96 0.27
N LEU A 145 4.82 26.95 -1.04
CA LEU A 145 6.09 27.35 -1.64
C LEU A 145 6.16 28.87 -1.88
N ASP A 146 5.04 29.52 -2.18
CA ASP A 146 4.90 30.97 -2.37
C ASP A 146 4.89 31.71 -1.01
N LYS A 147 6.01 31.68 -0.28
CA LYS A 147 6.11 32.19 1.09
C LYS A 147 5.90 33.71 1.17
N ASP A 148 6.36 34.47 0.17
CA ASP A 148 6.21 35.93 0.12
C ASP A 148 4.88 36.38 -0.52
N LYS A 149 4.07 35.44 -1.03
CA LYS A 149 2.76 35.67 -1.65
C LYS A 149 2.84 36.60 -2.85
N ASP A 150 3.96 36.56 -3.57
CA ASP A 150 4.15 37.34 -4.80
C ASP A 150 3.50 36.64 -6.02
N GLY A 151 3.00 35.41 -5.82
CA GLY A 151 2.35 34.59 -6.84
C GLY A 151 3.33 33.86 -7.74
N LYS A 152 4.61 33.77 -7.35
CA LYS A 152 5.68 33.16 -8.14
C LYS A 152 6.63 32.34 -7.26
N ILE A 153 7.13 31.25 -7.82
CA ILE A 153 8.09 30.38 -7.13
C ILE A 153 9.33 30.21 -7.99
N HIS A 154 10.50 30.15 -7.36
CA HIS A 154 11.75 29.83 -8.05
C HIS A 154 11.76 28.40 -8.58
N VAL A 155 12.16 28.22 -9.84
CA VAL A 155 12.24 26.90 -10.48
C VAL A 155 13.18 25.94 -9.74
N ASP A 156 14.23 26.48 -9.11
CA ASP A 156 15.18 25.68 -8.34
C ASP A 156 14.53 24.99 -7.13
N GLU A 157 13.60 25.66 -6.46
CA GLU A 157 12.87 25.09 -5.31
C GLU A 157 11.93 23.97 -5.76
N VAL A 158 11.21 24.20 -6.85
CA VAL A 158 10.32 23.19 -7.45
C VAL A 158 11.12 21.99 -7.95
N THR A 159 12.26 22.23 -8.59
CA THR A 159 13.14 21.17 -9.09
C THR A 159 13.66 20.31 -7.95
N ARG A 160 14.09 20.92 -6.84
CA ARG A 160 14.52 20.18 -5.64
C ARG A 160 13.38 19.37 -5.05
N LEU A 161 12.17 19.94 -4.96
CA LEU A 161 11.00 19.24 -4.44
C LEU A 161 10.64 18.01 -5.28
N LEU A 162 10.64 18.16 -6.61
CA LEU A 162 10.40 17.05 -7.55
C LEU A 162 11.49 15.98 -7.48
N GLN A 163 12.76 16.39 -7.36
CA GLN A 163 13.88 15.46 -7.19
C GLN A 163 13.75 14.65 -5.90
N VAL A 164 13.39 15.27 -4.77
CA VAL A 164 13.17 14.57 -3.51
C VAL A 164 11.93 13.67 -3.59
N ALA A 165 10.86 14.09 -4.26
CA ALA A 165 9.70 13.22 -4.47
C ALA A 165 10.06 11.90 -5.17
N VAL A 166 11.04 11.92 -6.07
CA VAL A 166 11.45 10.76 -6.88
C VAL A 166 12.59 9.94 -6.28
N HIS A 167 13.63 10.61 -5.78
CA HIS A 167 14.84 9.96 -5.28
C HIS A 167 14.87 9.86 -3.75
N GLY A 168 13.96 10.54 -3.07
CA GLY A 168 13.90 10.55 -1.63
C GLY A 168 13.58 9.17 -1.06
N ASN A 169 14.20 8.84 0.05
CA ASN A 169 13.73 7.80 0.95
C ASN A 169 12.67 8.35 1.94
N GLY A 170 12.15 7.49 2.81
CA GLY A 170 11.14 7.88 3.79
C GLY A 170 11.55 9.04 4.70
N THR A 171 12.84 9.20 5.03
CA THR A 171 13.37 10.30 5.85
C THR A 171 13.55 11.56 5.02
N GLU A 172 14.05 11.46 3.79
CA GLU A 172 14.20 12.60 2.88
C GLU A 172 12.84 13.18 2.48
N TRP A 173 11.84 12.32 2.26
CA TRP A 173 10.45 12.74 2.08
C TRP A 173 9.91 13.45 3.31
N LEU A 174 10.16 12.93 4.51
CA LEU A 174 9.75 13.57 5.75
C LEU A 174 10.41 14.94 5.91
N LYS A 175 11.70 15.06 5.59
CA LYS A 175 12.46 16.32 5.63
C LYS A 175 11.96 17.33 4.62
N SER A 176 11.69 16.88 3.40
CA SER A 176 11.15 17.76 2.37
C SER A 176 9.74 18.24 2.72
N LEU A 177 8.90 17.40 3.34
CA LEU A 177 7.60 17.82 3.84
C LEU A 177 7.74 18.77 5.02
N PHE A 178 8.70 18.55 5.92
CA PHE A 178 9.00 19.48 7.02
C PHE A 178 9.27 20.90 6.49
N HIS A 179 10.22 21.05 5.57
CA HIS A 179 10.53 22.37 4.98
C HIS A 179 9.39 22.95 4.14
N LEU A 180 8.50 22.11 3.60
CA LEU A 180 7.35 22.55 2.81
C LEU A 180 6.22 23.08 3.70
N TYR A 181 5.99 22.47 4.86
CA TYR A 181 4.94 22.88 5.78
C TYR A 181 5.39 23.93 6.80
N ASP A 182 6.70 24.13 6.97
CA ASP A 182 7.30 25.27 7.66
C ASP A 182 6.99 26.58 6.91
N ALA A 183 5.85 27.18 7.27
CA ALA A 183 5.24 28.30 6.55
C ALA A 183 5.96 29.63 6.79
N ASP A 184 6.56 29.83 7.97
CA ASP A 184 7.31 31.02 8.33
C ASP A 184 8.82 30.90 8.09
N GLY A 185 9.31 29.69 7.74
CA GLY A 185 10.70 29.47 7.35
C GLY A 185 11.67 29.62 8.52
N ASP A 186 11.20 29.37 9.73
CA ASP A 186 12.00 29.47 10.96
C ASP A 186 12.66 28.13 11.34
N ASP A 187 12.56 27.13 10.45
CA ASP A 187 13.05 25.77 10.61
C ASP A 187 12.46 25.03 11.83
N VAL A 188 11.31 25.49 12.35
CA VAL A 188 10.53 24.78 13.36
C VAL A 188 9.11 24.47 12.88
N VAL A 189 8.48 23.47 13.50
CA VAL A 189 7.08 23.12 13.20
C VAL A 189 6.24 23.11 14.47
N ASN A 190 5.00 23.56 14.32
CA ASN A 190 3.98 23.50 15.35
C ASN A 190 3.14 22.21 15.27
N GLU A 191 2.16 22.07 16.18
CA GLU A 191 1.31 20.87 16.27
C GLU A 191 0.52 20.59 14.99
N ALA A 192 -0.02 21.65 14.37
CA ALA A 192 -0.83 21.54 13.19
C ALA A 192 0.02 21.13 11.97
N GLU A 193 1.20 21.74 11.81
CA GLU A 193 2.15 21.42 10.73
C GLU A 193 2.69 20.00 10.87
N SER A 194 3.12 19.61 12.06
CA SER A 194 3.58 18.24 12.34
C SER A 194 2.51 17.21 11.97
N LYS A 195 1.26 17.45 12.37
CA LYS A 195 0.14 16.59 12.01
C LYS A 195 -0.05 16.52 10.48
N LEU A 196 -0.04 17.65 9.78
CA LEU A 196 -0.20 17.69 8.32
C LEU A 196 0.91 16.93 7.59
N ILE A 197 2.16 17.05 8.04
CA ILE A 197 3.31 16.32 7.50
C ILE A 197 3.08 14.81 7.60
N LEU A 198 2.72 14.32 8.79
CA LEU A 198 2.51 12.89 9.05
C LEU A 198 1.27 12.35 8.30
N ASP A 199 0.14 13.05 8.39
CA ASP A 199 -1.11 12.70 7.70
C ASP A 199 -0.91 12.64 6.18
N SER A 200 -0.12 13.57 5.63
CA SER A 200 0.25 13.59 4.21
C SER A 200 0.95 12.30 3.83
N MET A 201 2.05 11.91 4.51
CA MET A 201 2.77 10.67 4.23
C MET A 201 1.90 9.42 4.34
N ILE A 202 1.03 9.36 5.36
CA ILE A 202 0.11 8.25 5.58
C ILE A 202 -0.88 8.15 4.42
N GLN A 203 -1.47 9.27 4.02
CA GLN A 203 -2.47 9.30 2.97
C GLN A 203 -1.91 8.87 1.62
N THR A 204 -0.69 9.30 1.27
CA THR A 204 -0.03 8.83 0.03
C THR A 204 0.15 7.32 0.03
N GLN A 205 0.60 6.74 1.14
CA GLN A 205 0.76 5.29 1.23
C GLN A 205 -0.58 4.54 1.17
N LYS A 206 -1.66 5.10 1.75
CA LYS A 206 -3.02 4.54 1.62
C LYS A 206 -3.52 4.52 0.17
N VAL A 207 -3.33 5.62 -0.55
CA VAL A 207 -3.74 5.72 -1.96
C VAL A 207 -2.98 4.70 -2.81
N VAL A 208 -1.65 4.61 -2.62
CA VAL A 208 -0.81 3.65 -3.33
C VAL A 208 -1.25 2.21 -3.07
N MET A 209 -1.48 1.82 -1.81
CA MET A 209 -1.95 0.46 -1.51
C MET A 209 -3.34 0.18 -2.10
N THR A 210 -4.22 1.18 -2.09
CA THR A 210 -5.57 1.05 -2.67
C THR A 210 -5.49 0.77 -4.15
N GLU A 211 -4.66 1.52 -4.89
CA GLU A 211 -4.41 1.28 -6.31
C GLU A 211 -3.80 -0.10 -6.55
N ILE A 212 -2.77 -0.50 -5.79
CA ILE A 212 -2.11 -1.81 -5.93
C ILE A 212 -3.12 -2.95 -5.84
N PHE A 213 -3.94 -2.99 -4.77
CA PHE A 213 -4.95 -4.02 -4.62
C PHE A 213 -6.11 -3.88 -5.62
N ALA A 214 -6.37 -2.69 -6.17
CA ALA A 214 -7.41 -2.49 -7.16
C ALA A 214 -7.00 -2.99 -8.55
N THR A 215 -5.74 -2.80 -8.97
CA THR A 215 -5.30 -3.01 -10.36
C THR A 215 -4.32 -4.16 -10.54
N HIS A 216 -3.41 -4.39 -9.59
CA HIS A 216 -2.23 -5.24 -9.81
C HIS A 216 -2.26 -6.57 -9.06
N VAL A 217 -3.33 -6.86 -8.30
CA VAL A 217 -3.43 -8.08 -7.47
C VAL A 217 -4.60 -8.96 -7.92
N HIS A 218 -4.31 -10.23 -8.17
CA HIS A 218 -5.26 -11.25 -8.56
C HIS A 218 -5.90 -11.98 -7.36
N ASN A 219 -6.92 -12.79 -7.66
CA ASN A 219 -7.64 -13.62 -6.68
C ASN A 219 -8.31 -12.86 -5.53
N LEU A 220 -8.54 -11.56 -5.71
CA LEU A 220 -9.24 -10.72 -4.74
C LEU A 220 -10.76 -10.83 -4.87
N PRO A 221 -11.51 -10.51 -3.80
CA PRO A 221 -12.97 -10.55 -3.84
C PRO A 221 -13.54 -9.47 -4.79
N LYS A 222 -14.73 -9.70 -5.33
CA LYS A 222 -15.41 -8.75 -6.25
C LYS A 222 -15.58 -7.34 -5.67
N LYS A 223 -15.65 -7.21 -4.33
CA LYS A 223 -15.77 -5.93 -3.61
C LYS A 223 -14.44 -5.51 -2.96
N ARG A 224 -13.30 -5.85 -3.58
CA ARG A 224 -11.94 -5.63 -3.04
C ARG A 224 -11.69 -4.22 -2.53
N GLU A 225 -12.06 -3.19 -3.29
CA GLU A 225 -11.85 -1.79 -2.90
C GLU A 225 -12.58 -1.46 -1.59
N LYS A 226 -13.85 -1.86 -1.47
CA LYS A 226 -14.64 -1.65 -0.25
C LYS A 226 -14.09 -2.45 0.93
N CYS A 227 -13.67 -3.69 0.69
CA CYS A 227 -13.06 -4.53 1.72
C CYS A 227 -11.75 -3.93 2.22
N PHE A 228 -10.89 -3.48 1.29
CA PHE A 228 -9.60 -2.90 1.63
C PHE A 228 -9.75 -1.55 2.34
N ALA A 229 -10.65 -0.68 1.87
CA ALA A 229 -10.93 0.60 2.53
C ALA A 229 -11.42 0.42 3.98
N LYS A 230 -12.31 -0.55 4.21
CA LYS A 230 -12.74 -0.91 5.57
C LYS A 230 -11.57 -1.40 6.42
N SER A 231 -10.70 -2.21 5.84
CA SER A 231 -9.53 -2.75 6.52
C SER A 231 -8.52 -1.68 6.92
N MET A 232 -8.27 -0.69 6.06
CA MET A 232 -7.41 0.44 6.41
C MET A 232 -7.93 1.23 7.61
N VAL A 233 -9.25 1.47 7.68
CA VAL A 233 -9.86 2.17 8.82
C VAL A 233 -9.75 1.36 10.12
N GLU A 234 -9.97 0.04 10.03
CA GLU A 234 -9.80 -0.84 11.19
C GLU A 234 -8.33 -0.89 11.63
N GLU A 235 -7.38 -0.93 10.68
CA GLU A 235 -5.96 -0.95 10.95
C GLU A 235 -5.48 0.38 11.55
N ASP A 236 -6.02 1.53 11.11
CA ASP A 236 -5.77 2.83 11.76
C ASP A 236 -6.10 2.79 13.25
N PHE A 237 -7.23 2.17 13.60
CA PHE A 237 -7.67 2.03 14.99
C PHE A 237 -6.82 1.02 15.76
N LYS A 238 -6.60 -0.18 15.20
CA LYS A 238 -5.85 -1.28 15.83
C LYS A 238 -4.39 -0.90 16.08
N SER A 239 -3.75 -0.27 15.10
CA SER A 239 -2.36 0.23 15.20
C SER A 239 -2.25 1.60 15.87
N LYS A 240 -3.38 2.17 16.32
CA LYS A 240 -3.48 3.47 17.01
C LYS A 240 -2.77 4.60 16.24
N ILE A 241 -2.89 4.60 14.91
CA ILE A 241 -2.23 5.56 14.03
C ILE A 241 -2.53 7.02 14.43
N PRO A 242 -3.80 7.42 14.68
CA PRO A 242 -4.09 8.78 15.11
C PRO A 242 -3.44 9.17 16.43
N GLU A 243 -3.28 8.21 17.35
CA GLU A 243 -2.62 8.46 18.64
C GLU A 243 -1.12 8.61 18.44
N LYS A 244 -0.49 7.75 17.64
CA LYS A 244 0.93 7.87 17.28
C LYS A 244 1.26 9.23 16.65
N VAL A 245 0.44 9.67 15.69
CA VAL A 245 0.57 11.01 15.08
C VAL A 245 0.55 12.11 16.14
N ARG A 246 -0.38 12.03 17.11
CA ARG A 246 -0.46 12.99 18.22
C ARG A 246 0.75 12.91 19.15
N CYS A 247 1.22 11.71 19.46
CA CYS A 247 2.35 11.44 20.35
C CYS A 247 3.66 12.01 19.81
N VAL A 248 3.90 11.95 18.49
CA VAL A 248 5.10 12.55 17.86
C VAL A 248 5.25 14.01 18.26
N PHE A 249 4.16 14.78 18.32
CA PHE A 249 4.24 16.17 18.75
C PHE A 249 4.26 16.32 20.28
N HIS A 250 3.43 15.60 21.03
CA HIS A 250 3.29 15.82 22.47
C HIS A 250 4.47 15.31 23.31
N PHE A 251 5.15 14.26 22.88
CA PHE A 251 6.27 13.67 23.63
C PHE A 251 7.65 14.15 23.18
N ALA A 252 7.73 14.95 22.12
CA ALA A 252 8.97 15.63 21.74
C ALA A 252 9.47 16.57 22.84
N ASN A 253 10.80 16.66 23.00
CA ASN A 253 11.44 17.64 23.88
C ASN A 253 11.47 19.01 23.19
N LYS A 254 10.45 19.84 23.44
CA LYS A 254 10.24 21.10 22.70
C LYS A 254 11.21 22.21 23.10
N LEU A 255 11.51 23.10 22.15
CA LEU A 255 12.51 24.17 22.32
C LEU A 255 12.01 25.34 23.15
N ASP A 256 10.75 25.69 23.00
CA ASP A 256 10.16 26.87 23.62
C ASP A 256 9.68 26.60 25.05
N LYS A 257 9.73 27.65 25.89
CA LYS A 257 9.22 27.59 27.27
C LYS A 257 7.74 27.22 27.34
N GLU A 258 6.99 27.49 26.26
CA GLU A 258 5.57 27.18 26.13
C GLU A 258 5.28 25.82 25.51
N ARG A 259 6.31 25.07 25.07
CA ARG A 259 6.19 23.73 24.51
C ARG A 259 5.26 23.66 23.28
N LYS A 260 5.44 24.54 22.30
CA LYS A 260 4.67 24.68 21.06
C LYS A 260 5.44 24.41 19.77
N THR A 261 6.78 24.41 19.77
CA THR A 261 7.55 24.19 18.53
C THR A 261 8.81 23.33 18.77
N TYR A 262 9.29 22.68 17.71
CA TYR A 262 10.56 21.97 17.68
C TYR A 262 11.19 21.97 16.28
N ASP A 263 12.50 21.81 16.24
CA ASP A 263 13.31 21.75 15.02
C ASP A 263 13.27 20.36 14.34
N TRP A 264 13.96 20.24 13.20
CA TRP A 264 14.06 18.99 12.45
C TRP A 264 14.60 17.82 13.29
N GLU A 265 15.65 18.03 14.08
CA GLU A 265 16.31 16.95 14.82
C GLU A 265 15.36 16.35 15.88
N LEU A 266 14.70 17.22 16.65
CA LEU A 266 13.71 16.81 17.64
C LEU A 266 12.49 16.17 17.00
N PHE A 267 12.05 16.67 15.85
CA PHE A 267 10.95 16.05 15.09
C PHE A 267 11.30 14.62 14.68
N GLU A 268 12.47 14.45 14.06
CA GLU A 268 12.92 13.18 13.52
C GLU A 268 13.10 12.15 14.64
N ASP A 269 13.67 12.54 15.77
CA ASP A 269 13.89 11.68 16.92
C ASP A 269 12.56 11.28 17.59
N SER A 270 11.66 12.23 17.82
CA SER A 270 10.33 11.93 18.36
C SER A 270 9.56 11.00 17.44
N LYS A 271 9.62 11.25 16.12
CA LYS A 271 9.01 10.39 15.11
C LYS A 271 9.60 8.97 15.14
N LYS A 272 10.91 8.81 15.33
CA LYS A 272 11.57 7.48 15.41
C LYS A 272 11.09 6.69 16.63
N VAL A 273 10.87 7.36 17.75
CA VAL A 273 10.42 6.73 19.00
C VAL A 273 8.92 6.40 18.95
N GLU A 274 8.09 7.37 18.60
CA GLU A 274 6.62 7.26 18.73
C GLU A 274 5.96 6.64 17.49
N PHE A 275 6.56 6.80 16.32
CA PHE A 275 6.01 6.29 15.05
C PHE A 275 7.08 5.70 14.11
N PRO A 276 7.75 4.61 14.53
CA PRO A 276 8.81 3.99 13.74
C PRO A 276 8.31 3.46 12.38
N GLU A 277 7.05 3.01 12.30
CA GLU A 277 6.50 2.36 11.10
C GLU A 277 6.13 3.33 9.97
N LEU A 278 6.17 4.65 10.19
CA LEU A 278 5.72 5.67 9.22
C LEU A 278 6.35 5.51 7.83
N HIS A 279 7.63 5.08 7.76
CA HIS A 279 8.33 4.93 6.48
C HIS A 279 7.88 3.69 5.69
N ASN A 280 7.14 2.77 6.30
CA ASN A 280 6.63 1.56 5.66
C ASN A 280 5.18 1.25 6.08
N MET A 281 4.30 2.24 5.97
CA MET A 281 2.87 2.04 6.18
C MET A 281 2.26 1.09 5.14
N LEU A 282 2.87 0.95 3.96
CA LEU A 282 2.46 -0.04 2.97
C LEU A 282 2.39 -1.46 3.57
N ALA A 283 3.43 -1.87 4.30
CA ALA A 283 3.46 -3.17 4.96
C ALA A 283 2.43 -3.28 6.09
N VAL A 284 2.21 -2.19 6.85
CA VAL A 284 1.20 -2.14 7.92
C VAL A 284 -0.20 -2.38 7.34
N TYR A 285 -0.58 -1.68 6.28
CA TYR A 285 -1.90 -1.84 5.66
C TYR A 285 -2.05 -3.18 4.92
N ALA A 286 -1.01 -3.68 4.26
CA ALA A 286 -1.03 -5.00 3.63
C ALA A 286 -1.26 -6.11 4.67
N LYS A 287 -0.56 -6.03 5.80
CA LYS A 287 -0.72 -6.96 6.93
C LYS A 287 -2.11 -6.85 7.57
N GLY A 288 -2.59 -5.62 7.83
CA GLY A 288 -3.93 -5.40 8.38
C GLY A 288 -5.02 -6.01 7.50
N PHE A 289 -4.86 -5.89 6.18
CA PHE A 289 -5.77 -6.53 5.23
C PHE A 289 -5.67 -8.04 5.24
N TYR A 290 -4.47 -8.61 5.30
CA TYR A 290 -4.29 -10.06 5.47
C TYR A 290 -5.00 -10.56 6.73
N ASP A 291 -4.73 -9.95 7.89
CA ASP A 291 -5.31 -10.32 9.19
C ASP A 291 -6.85 -10.30 9.16
N GLU A 292 -7.47 -9.25 8.63
CA GLU A 292 -8.94 -9.15 8.58
C GLU A 292 -9.54 -10.24 7.66
N ARG A 293 -8.88 -10.53 6.54
CA ARG A 293 -9.33 -11.57 5.61
C ARG A 293 -9.12 -12.97 6.19
N PHE A 294 -8.03 -13.19 6.92
CA PHE A 294 -7.78 -14.45 7.63
C PHE A 294 -8.88 -14.73 8.66
N ILE A 295 -9.18 -13.76 9.53
CA ILE A 295 -10.26 -13.85 10.53
C ILE A 295 -11.63 -14.08 9.86
N PHE A 296 -11.87 -13.45 8.70
CA PHE A 296 -13.09 -13.70 7.93
C PHE A 296 -13.22 -15.16 7.50
N TYR A 297 -12.14 -15.79 7.02
CA TYR A 297 -12.16 -17.19 6.60
C TYR A 297 -12.24 -18.15 7.78
N GLU A 298 -11.56 -17.86 8.89
CA GLU A 298 -11.67 -18.61 10.14
C GLU A 298 -13.13 -18.67 10.62
N ARG A 299 -13.78 -17.51 10.77
CA ARG A 299 -15.21 -17.42 11.14
C ARG A 299 -16.12 -18.13 10.13
N LYS A 300 -15.77 -18.14 8.85
CA LYS A 300 -16.55 -18.81 7.81
C LYS A 300 -16.43 -20.33 7.94
N GLN A 301 -15.24 -20.86 8.18
CA GLN A 301 -14.98 -22.28 8.38
C GLN A 301 -15.63 -22.80 9.66
N GLU A 302 -15.56 -22.04 10.75
CA GLU A 302 -16.27 -22.35 12.01
C GLU A 302 -17.79 -22.47 11.80
N ARG A 303 -18.40 -21.48 11.12
CA ARG A 303 -19.84 -21.51 10.82
C ARG A 303 -20.23 -22.71 9.97
N GLN A 304 -19.40 -23.09 8.99
CA GLN A 304 -19.62 -24.28 8.17
C GLN A 304 -19.53 -25.56 9.01
N SER A 305 -18.51 -25.66 9.87
CA SER A 305 -18.33 -26.79 10.80
C SER A 305 -19.54 -26.95 11.73
N THR A 306 -20.02 -25.86 12.32
CA THR A 306 -21.21 -25.87 13.19
C THR A 306 -22.47 -26.30 12.44
N ARG A 307 -22.71 -25.78 11.23
CA ARG A 307 -23.85 -26.19 10.38
C ARG A 307 -23.78 -27.68 10.03
N TYR A 308 -22.60 -28.17 9.71
CA TYR A 308 -22.38 -29.57 9.37
C TYR A 308 -22.63 -30.49 10.56
N LYS A 309 -22.07 -30.17 11.74
CA LYS A 309 -22.35 -30.89 12.99
C LYS A 309 -23.84 -30.92 13.31
N GLY A 310 -24.54 -29.79 13.12
CA GLY A 310 -25.99 -29.71 13.27
C GLY A 310 -26.77 -30.60 12.29
N LEU A 311 -26.38 -30.62 11.01
CA LEU A 311 -27.01 -31.47 9.99
C LEU A 311 -26.79 -32.96 10.26
N LEU A 312 -25.58 -33.35 10.66
CA LEU A 312 -25.27 -34.72 11.05
C LEU A 312 -26.11 -35.16 12.25
N LEU A 313 -26.21 -34.30 13.27
CA LEU A 313 -27.05 -34.57 14.45
C LEU A 313 -28.52 -34.76 14.05
N ALA A 314 -29.07 -33.87 13.22
CA ALA A 314 -30.45 -33.98 12.76
C ALA A 314 -30.70 -35.27 11.93
N THR A 315 -29.74 -35.65 11.09
CA THR A 315 -29.81 -36.89 10.30
C THR A 315 -29.75 -38.12 11.19
N ALA A 316 -28.88 -38.12 12.20
CA ALA A 316 -28.76 -39.21 13.18
C ALA A 316 -30.04 -39.38 14.00
N ILE A 317 -30.65 -38.27 14.44
CA ILE A 317 -31.96 -38.29 15.13
C ILE A 317 -33.03 -38.87 14.21
N GLY A 318 -33.16 -38.35 12.97
CA GLY A 318 -34.18 -38.84 12.03
C GLY A 318 -34.03 -40.32 11.66
N LEU A 319 -32.79 -40.83 11.53
CA LEU A 319 -32.55 -42.25 11.33
C LEU A 319 -32.89 -43.08 12.58
N GLY A 320 -32.57 -42.56 13.78
CA GLY A 320 -32.94 -43.19 15.04
C GLY A 320 -34.46 -43.31 15.21
N ASP A 321 -35.19 -42.22 14.95
CA ASP A 321 -36.65 -42.18 15.00
C ASP A 321 -37.28 -43.12 13.97
N TYR A 322 -36.73 -43.17 12.75
CA TYR A 322 -37.20 -44.09 11.71
C TYR A 322 -37.01 -45.56 12.12
N ILE A 323 -35.84 -45.90 12.65
CA ILE A 323 -35.56 -47.28 13.11
C ILE A 323 -36.49 -47.63 14.28
N ALA A 324 -36.69 -46.71 15.23
CA ALA A 324 -37.60 -46.92 16.37
C ALA A 324 -39.08 -47.04 15.96
N ALA A 325 -39.49 -46.43 14.86
CA ALA A 325 -40.86 -46.51 14.35
C ALA A 325 -41.13 -47.77 13.48
N VAL A 326 -40.09 -48.42 12.96
CA VAL A 326 -40.18 -49.58 12.06
C VAL A 326 -39.99 -50.92 12.78
N ILE A 327 -39.37 -50.92 13.97
CA ILE A 327 -39.20 -52.09 14.86
C ILE A 327 -40.36 -52.16 15.85
#